data_AF-A0A830CE38-F1
#
_entry.id   AF-A0A830CE38-F1
#
_cell.length_a   1.000
_cell.length_b   1.000
_cell.length_c   1.000
_cell.angle_alpha   90.00
_cell.angle_beta   90.00
_cell.angle_gamma   90.00
#
_symmetry.space_group_name_H-M   'P 1'
#
loop_
_entity.id
_entity.type
_entity.pdbx_description
1 polymer ?
#
loop_
_entity_poly.entity_id
_entity_poly.type
_entity_poly.pdbx_seq_one_letter_code
_entity_poly.pdbx_strand_id
1 'polypeptide(L)'
;MGRKRNAPLNKLFVWVRRQSTKVKTFLAVAVVLFALVALKLLIHDHNHFFVASEATHFAGILVLIYKLTTQKTCSGLSLKTQELTAIFVGARLCCSLFMEGDIHTFLDFVTLVSTLWVIYMIRFKLKSTYIVELDNMPIYYVMVEPFTANYVFALGVARFLGCAHWIINVYDSAGEYLFLVGAGYIWLPMVLLAEIVQTFILADFCYYYIKSVMNGQLHVQLPLPV
;
A
#
# COMPACT_ATOMS: atom_id res chain seq x y z
N MET A 1 33.76 -17.17 -2.02
CA MET A 1 33.42 -16.61 -3.35
C MET A 1 31.96 -16.92 -3.66
N GLY A 2 31.07 -15.92 -3.77
CA GLY A 2 29.67 -16.20 -4.08
C GLY A 2 28.80 -14.95 -4.20
N ARG A 3 28.76 -14.33 -5.39
CA ARG A 3 27.80 -13.24 -5.70
C ARG A 3 27.57 -13.11 -7.22
N LYS A 4 27.06 -14.16 -7.86
CA LYS A 4 26.66 -14.13 -9.30
C LYS A 4 25.14 -14.21 -9.53
N ARG A 5 24.30 -14.30 -8.49
CA ARG A 5 22.88 -14.63 -8.63
C ARG A 5 21.97 -13.49 -9.16
N ASN A 6 22.43 -12.22 -9.13
CA ASN A 6 21.59 -11.05 -9.44
C ASN A 6 21.99 -10.29 -10.72
N ALA A 7 22.93 -10.80 -11.52
CA ALA A 7 23.50 -10.09 -12.68
C ALA A 7 22.47 -9.64 -13.76
N PRO A 8 21.47 -10.46 -14.17
CA PRO A 8 20.51 -10.02 -15.19
C PRO A 8 19.52 -8.98 -14.66
N LEU A 9 19.03 -9.15 -13.43
CA LEU A 9 18.12 -8.19 -12.78
C LEU A 9 18.79 -6.83 -12.59
N ASN A 10 20.06 -6.81 -12.20
CA ASN A 10 20.81 -5.56 -12.07
C ASN A 10 21.01 -4.85 -13.41
N LYS A 11 21.28 -5.59 -14.50
CA LYS A 11 21.42 -5.01 -15.85
C LYS A 11 20.11 -4.38 -16.32
N LEU A 12 19.00 -5.08 -16.12
CA LEU A 12 17.66 -4.61 -16.50
C LEU A 12 17.29 -3.34 -15.70
N PHE A 13 17.56 -3.33 -14.39
CA PHE A 13 17.31 -2.17 -13.54
C PHE A 13 18.14 -0.94 -13.94
N VAL A 14 19.43 -1.13 -14.22
CA VAL A 14 20.31 -0.06 -14.71
C VAL A 14 19.81 0.50 -16.04
N TRP A 15 19.35 -0.37 -16.93
CA TRP A 15 18.77 0.05 -18.20
C TRP A 15 17.48 0.86 -18.02
N VAL A 16 16.54 0.39 -17.18
CA VAL A 16 15.29 1.11 -16.85
C VAL A 16 15.60 2.48 -16.24
N ARG A 17 16.59 2.56 -15.33
CA ARG A 17 16.97 3.83 -14.68
C ARG A 17 17.46 4.88 -15.68
N ARG A 18 18.12 4.46 -16.76
CA ARG A 18 18.64 5.34 -17.82
C ARG A 18 17.59 5.80 -18.82
N GLN A 19 16.39 5.24 -18.79
CA GLN A 19 15.32 5.64 -19.70
C GLN A 19 14.72 7.00 -19.34
N SER A 20 14.14 7.67 -20.34
CA SER A 20 13.39 8.91 -20.17
C SER A 20 12.15 8.72 -19.30
N THR A 21 11.64 9.79 -18.69
CA THR A 21 10.44 9.74 -17.85
C THR A 21 9.25 9.15 -18.60
N LYS A 22 9.08 9.50 -19.89
CA LYS A 22 8.02 8.95 -20.76
C LYS A 22 8.10 7.43 -20.89
N VAL A 23 9.30 6.89 -21.12
CA VAL A 23 9.52 5.44 -21.26
C VAL A 23 9.31 4.72 -19.92
N LYS A 24 9.71 5.32 -18.80
CA LYS A 24 9.44 4.78 -17.46
C LYS A 24 7.94 4.71 -17.16
N THR A 25 7.21 5.77 -17.44
CA THR A 25 5.75 5.79 -17.29
C THR A 25 5.09 4.73 -18.17
N PHE A 26 5.50 4.63 -19.43
CA PHE A 26 4.99 3.60 -20.34
C PHE A 26 5.27 2.18 -19.85
N LEU A 27 6.50 1.88 -19.42
CA LEU A 27 6.87 0.58 -18.86
C LEU A 27 6.07 0.26 -17.60
N ALA A 28 5.89 1.22 -16.70
CA ALA A 28 5.10 1.04 -15.49
C ALA A 28 3.64 0.71 -15.82
N VAL A 29 3.02 1.47 -16.72
CA VAL A 29 1.64 1.21 -17.19
C VAL A 29 1.54 -0.17 -17.85
N ALA A 30 2.49 -0.52 -18.72
CA ALA A 30 2.50 -1.82 -19.38
C ALA A 30 2.63 -2.99 -18.39
N VAL A 31 3.46 -2.85 -17.35
CA VAL A 31 3.61 -3.86 -16.29
C VAL A 31 2.30 -4.00 -15.50
N VAL A 32 1.65 -2.89 -15.14
CA VAL A 32 0.36 -2.91 -14.43
C VAL A 32 -0.72 -3.58 -15.27
N LEU A 33 -0.84 -3.20 -16.55
CA LEU A 33 -1.82 -3.80 -17.46
C LEU A 33 -1.56 -5.29 -17.67
N PHE A 34 -0.30 -5.68 -17.88
CA PHE A 34 0.07 -7.08 -18.01
C PHE A 34 -0.24 -7.87 -16.74
N ALA A 35 0.05 -7.31 -15.56
CA ALA A 35 -0.28 -7.92 -14.28
C ALA A 35 -1.80 -8.10 -14.13
N LEU A 36 -2.60 -7.09 -14.45
CA LEU A 36 -4.07 -7.17 -14.41
C LEU A 36 -4.62 -8.25 -15.35
N VAL A 37 -4.12 -8.31 -16.60
CA VAL A 37 -4.51 -9.33 -17.57
C VAL A 37 -4.09 -10.72 -17.11
N ALA A 38 -2.85 -10.88 -16.64
CA ALA A 38 -2.35 -12.15 -16.13
C ALA A 38 -3.15 -12.63 -14.92
N LEU A 39 -3.47 -11.73 -13.98
CA LEU A 39 -4.32 -12.05 -12.83
C LEU A 39 -5.68 -12.55 -13.31
N LYS A 40 -6.36 -11.80 -14.20
CA LYS A 40 -7.66 -12.21 -14.75
C LYS A 40 -7.62 -13.58 -15.42
N LEU A 41 -6.56 -13.90 -16.17
CA LEU A 41 -6.43 -15.16 -16.89
C LEU A 41 -6.06 -16.34 -15.98
N LEU A 42 -5.31 -16.10 -14.90
CA LEU A 42 -4.79 -17.15 -14.03
C LEU A 42 -5.75 -17.55 -12.92
N ILE A 43 -6.61 -16.64 -12.45
CA ILE A 43 -7.49 -16.88 -11.31
C ILE A 43 -8.94 -16.71 -11.76
N HIS A 44 -9.61 -17.85 -11.94
CA HIS A 44 -10.97 -17.92 -12.47
C HIS A 44 -12.03 -17.53 -11.42
N ASP A 45 -11.73 -17.68 -10.14
CA ASP A 45 -12.58 -17.24 -9.02
C ASP A 45 -11.97 -16.00 -8.36
N HIS A 46 -12.57 -14.86 -8.69
CA HIS A 46 -12.12 -13.52 -8.31
C HIS A 46 -12.26 -13.25 -6.80
N ASN A 47 -12.95 -14.11 -6.04
CA ASN A 47 -12.99 -14.03 -4.58
C ASN A 47 -11.63 -14.35 -3.94
N HIS A 48 -10.77 -15.12 -4.62
CA HIS A 48 -9.42 -15.38 -4.13
C HIS A 48 -8.57 -14.11 -4.08
N PHE A 49 -8.79 -13.15 -4.98
CA PHE A 49 -8.11 -11.86 -4.93
C PHE A 49 -8.47 -11.08 -3.68
N PHE A 50 -9.76 -11.07 -3.36
CA PHE A 50 -10.26 -10.42 -2.16
C PHE A 50 -9.68 -11.07 -0.91
N VAL A 51 -9.77 -12.40 -0.79
CA VAL A 51 -9.21 -13.13 0.36
C VAL A 51 -7.69 -12.92 0.48
N ALA A 52 -6.95 -12.94 -0.63
CA ALA A 52 -5.51 -12.71 -0.63
C ALA A 52 -5.15 -11.26 -0.24
N SER A 53 -5.91 -10.27 -0.71
CA SER A 53 -5.78 -8.87 -0.30
C SER A 53 -5.95 -8.74 1.20
N GLU A 54 -7.06 -9.25 1.75
CA GLU A 54 -7.39 -9.13 3.17
C GLU A 54 -6.40 -9.89 4.06
N ALA A 55 -5.99 -11.09 3.66
CA ALA A 55 -4.98 -11.86 4.39
C ALA A 55 -3.63 -11.14 4.43
N THR A 56 -3.19 -10.57 3.30
CA THR A 56 -1.93 -9.81 3.22
C THR A 56 -2.00 -8.53 4.06
N HIS A 57 -3.15 -7.85 4.03
CA HIS A 57 -3.39 -6.66 4.85
C HIS A 57 -3.33 -6.99 6.34
N PHE A 58 -4.01 -8.04 6.77
CA PHE A 58 -4.01 -8.50 8.17
C PHE A 58 -2.60 -8.88 8.64
N ALA A 59 -1.83 -9.60 7.80
CA ALA A 59 -0.43 -9.91 8.09
C ALA A 59 0.41 -8.64 8.29
N GLY A 60 0.18 -7.61 7.47
CA GLY A 60 0.81 -6.30 7.64
C GLY A 60 0.50 -5.67 9.01
N ILE A 61 -0.77 -5.65 9.41
CA ILE A 61 -1.20 -5.15 10.73
C ILE A 61 -0.52 -5.92 11.86
N LEU A 62 -0.42 -7.25 11.77
CA LEU A 62 0.27 -8.07 12.77
C LEU A 62 1.76 -7.71 12.90
N VAL A 63 2.46 -7.52 11.78
CA VAL A 63 3.87 -7.08 11.78
C VAL A 63 4.01 -5.72 12.46
N LEU A 64 3.09 -4.80 12.20
CA LEU A 64 3.09 -3.48 12.81
C LEU A 64 2.81 -3.55 14.32
N ILE A 65 1.83 -4.35 14.74
CA ILE A 65 1.52 -4.58 16.16
C ILE A 65 2.74 -5.17 16.88
N TYR A 66 3.36 -6.20 16.30
CA TYR A 66 4.57 -6.81 16.86
C TYR A 66 5.68 -5.77 17.04
N LYS A 67 5.92 -4.93 16.03
CA LYS A 67 6.90 -3.85 16.12
C LYS A 67 6.60 -2.88 17.27
N LEU A 68 5.38 -2.35 17.33
CA LEU A 68 5.03 -1.34 18.34
C LEU A 68 4.99 -1.93 19.76
N THR A 69 4.64 -3.21 19.92
CA THR A 69 4.53 -3.85 21.23
C THR A 69 5.85 -4.43 21.72
N THR A 70 6.63 -5.09 20.87
CA THR A 70 7.87 -5.79 21.25
C THR A 70 9.10 -4.91 21.05
N GLN A 71 9.23 -4.24 19.90
CA GLN A 71 10.40 -3.39 19.61
C GLN A 71 10.28 -1.99 20.23
N LYS A 72 9.09 -1.61 20.72
CA LYS A 72 8.83 -0.34 21.42
C LYS A 72 9.35 0.89 20.66
N THR A 73 9.24 0.88 19.34
CA THR A 73 9.68 1.98 18.47
C THR A 73 8.63 2.23 17.39
N CYS A 74 8.34 3.51 17.14
CA CYS A 74 7.55 3.94 15.98
C CYS A 74 8.38 4.58 14.87
N SER A 75 9.72 4.42 14.90
CA SER A 75 10.61 4.96 13.88
C SER A 75 10.21 4.53 12.46
N GLY A 76 10.28 5.45 11.50
CA GLY A 76 9.89 5.21 10.11
C GLY A 76 8.38 5.11 9.84
N LEU A 77 7.51 5.28 10.85
CA LEU A 77 6.06 5.46 10.63
C LEU A 77 5.74 6.95 10.50
N SER A 78 4.98 7.30 9.46
CA SER A 78 4.43 8.64 9.27
C SER A 78 3.10 8.76 10.01
N LEU A 79 3.01 9.67 10.99
CA LEU A 79 1.76 9.95 11.70
C LEU A 79 0.73 10.52 10.74
N LYS A 80 1.15 11.41 9.84
CA LYS A 80 0.29 12.01 8.80
C LYS A 80 -0.33 10.95 7.89
N THR A 81 0.44 9.94 7.50
CA THR A 81 -0.05 8.83 6.67
C THR A 81 -1.07 7.97 7.43
N GLN A 82 -0.83 7.71 8.72
CA GLN A 82 -1.78 6.96 9.55
C GLN A 82 -3.09 7.74 9.76
N GLU A 83 -3.02 9.05 10.00
CA GLU A 83 -4.20 9.93 10.12
C GLU A 83 -4.99 10.02 8.81
N LEU A 84 -4.30 10.19 7.69
CA LEU A 84 -4.93 10.17 6.37
C LEU A 84 -5.62 8.82 6.11
N THR A 85 -4.94 7.71 6.44
CA THR A 85 -5.51 6.36 6.32
C THR A 85 -6.76 6.22 7.19
N ALA A 86 -6.74 6.70 8.43
CA ALA A 86 -7.90 6.66 9.32
C ALA A 86 -9.10 7.46 8.77
N ILE A 87 -8.85 8.64 8.15
CA ILE A 87 -9.90 9.43 7.50
C ILE A 87 -10.52 8.67 6.33
N PHE A 88 -9.70 8.09 5.44
CA PHE A 88 -10.18 7.34 4.28
C PHE A 88 -10.97 6.09 4.68
N VAL A 89 -10.44 5.29 5.60
CA VAL A 89 -11.12 4.07 6.09
C VAL A 89 -12.38 4.45 6.88
N GLY A 90 -12.35 5.55 7.65
CA GLY A 90 -13.53 6.07 8.35
C GLY A 90 -14.64 6.48 7.37
N ALA A 91 -14.30 7.22 6.31
CA ALA A 91 -15.25 7.57 5.27
C ALA A 91 -15.84 6.32 4.59
N ARG A 92 -15.00 5.33 4.29
CA ARG A 92 -15.42 4.06 3.69
C ARG A 92 -16.37 3.27 4.61
N LEU A 93 -16.04 3.16 5.90
CA LEU A 93 -16.88 2.52 6.90
C LEU A 93 -18.24 3.23 7.03
N CYS A 94 -18.25 4.57 7.07
CA CYS A 94 -19.49 5.34 7.10
C CYS A 94 -20.36 5.02 5.89
N CYS A 95 -19.81 5.04 4.67
CA CYS A 95 -20.56 4.67 3.46
C CYS A 95 -21.12 3.25 3.53
N SER A 96 -20.33 2.29 4.01
CA SER A 96 -20.71 0.88 4.12
C SER A 96 -21.85 0.66 5.11
N LEU A 97 -21.83 1.37 6.25
CA LEU A 97 -22.91 1.30 7.25
C LEU A 97 -24.27 1.77 6.72
N PHE A 98 -24.28 2.68 5.74
CA PHE A 98 -25.51 3.16 5.10
C PHE A 98 -26.05 2.23 4.01
N MET A 99 -25.27 1.25 3.55
CA MET A 99 -25.57 0.41 2.38
C MET A 99 -25.80 -1.09 2.67
N GLU A 100 -26.05 -1.45 3.93
CA GLU A 100 -26.07 -2.80 4.52
C GLU A 100 -24.70 -3.30 5.00
N GLY A 101 -24.68 -3.75 6.27
CA GLY A 101 -23.48 -4.21 6.96
C GLY A 101 -23.05 -5.60 6.50
N ASP A 102 -22.12 -5.63 5.57
CA ASP A 102 -21.50 -6.84 5.03
C ASP A 102 -20.11 -7.12 5.66
N ILE A 103 -19.40 -8.10 5.09
CA ILE A 103 -18.03 -8.44 5.49
C ILE A 103 -17.05 -7.27 5.29
N HIS A 104 -17.26 -6.40 4.30
CA HIS A 104 -16.42 -5.23 4.07
C HIS A 104 -16.55 -4.23 5.21
N THR A 105 -17.77 -4.03 5.71
CA THR A 105 -18.05 -3.18 6.88
C THR A 105 -17.27 -3.66 8.11
N PHE A 106 -17.23 -4.98 8.36
CA PHE A 106 -16.47 -5.55 9.47
C PHE A 106 -14.96 -5.37 9.28
N LEU A 107 -14.44 -5.58 8.08
CA LEU A 107 -13.01 -5.44 7.77
C LEU A 107 -12.55 -3.98 7.87
N ASP A 108 -13.34 -3.03 7.38
CA ASP A 108 -13.08 -1.59 7.51
C ASP A 108 -13.09 -1.15 8.97
N PHE A 109 -14.01 -1.70 9.78
CA PHE A 109 -14.03 -1.45 11.22
C PHE A 109 -12.77 -1.96 11.93
N VAL A 110 -12.35 -3.21 11.69
CA VAL A 110 -11.12 -3.78 12.27
C VAL A 110 -9.88 -2.97 11.83
N THR A 111 -9.84 -2.55 10.57
CA THR A 111 -8.76 -1.72 10.04
C THR A 111 -8.72 -0.35 10.70
N LEU A 112 -9.87 0.30 10.88
CA LEU A 112 -9.98 1.60 11.53
C LEU A 112 -9.50 1.52 12.99
N VAL A 113 -9.98 0.53 13.74
CA VAL A 113 -9.56 0.31 15.15
C VAL A 113 -8.04 0.09 15.24
N SER A 114 -7.49 -0.75 14.36
CA SER A 114 -6.05 -1.01 14.30
C SER A 114 -5.25 0.27 14.01
N THR A 115 -5.73 1.08 13.06
CA THR A 115 -5.08 2.35 12.67
C THR A 115 -5.14 3.39 13.79
N LEU A 116 -6.30 3.53 14.45
CA LEU A 116 -6.46 4.42 15.61
C LEU A 116 -5.56 3.99 16.78
N TRP A 117 -5.39 2.69 17.00
CA TRP A 117 -4.47 2.17 18.00
C TRP A 117 -3.00 2.51 17.67
N VAL A 118 -2.59 2.41 16.40
CA VAL A 118 -1.24 2.84 15.95
C VAL A 118 -1.05 4.34 16.20
N ILE A 119 -2.03 5.17 15.84
CA ILE A 119 -2.00 6.62 16.09
C ILE A 119 -1.85 6.91 17.59
N TYR A 120 -2.61 6.21 18.43
CA TYR A 120 -2.49 6.30 19.89
C TYR A 120 -1.08 5.92 20.37
N MET A 121 -0.52 4.82 19.87
CA MET A 121 0.84 4.38 20.22
C MET A 121 1.87 5.45 19.85
N ILE A 122 1.79 6.04 18.65
CA ILE A 122 2.70 7.11 18.21
C ILE A 122 2.55 8.37 19.08
N ARG A 123 1.32 8.84 19.31
CA ARG A 123 1.07 10.12 20.00
C ARG A 123 1.35 10.07 21.51
N PHE A 124 1.13 8.93 22.16
CA PHE A 124 1.18 8.84 23.62
C PHE A 124 2.25 7.90 24.15
N LYS A 125 2.36 6.66 23.65
CA LYS A 125 3.23 5.64 24.25
C LYS A 125 4.66 5.68 23.73
N LEU A 126 4.85 5.94 22.45
CA LEU A 126 6.13 5.87 21.73
C LEU A 126 6.56 7.23 21.17
N LYS A 127 5.98 8.32 21.68
CA LYS A 127 6.23 9.69 21.22
C LYS A 127 7.72 10.05 21.19
N SER A 128 8.52 9.54 22.12
CA SER A 128 9.97 9.79 22.15
C SER A 128 10.74 9.19 20.98
N THR A 129 10.23 8.14 20.34
CA THR A 129 10.84 7.49 19.18
C THR A 129 10.32 8.03 17.84
N TYR A 130 9.35 8.95 17.89
CA TYR A 130 8.78 9.60 16.72
C TYR A 130 9.64 10.80 16.31
N ILE A 131 10.08 10.80 15.05
CA ILE A 131 10.98 11.83 14.49
C ILE A 131 10.14 12.74 13.59
N VAL A 132 9.70 13.88 14.14
CA VAL A 132 8.79 14.81 13.46
C VAL A 132 9.41 15.41 12.20
N GLU A 133 10.73 15.62 12.19
CA GLU A 133 11.49 16.18 11.08
C GLU A 133 11.46 15.26 9.85
N LEU A 134 11.29 13.96 10.08
CA LEU A 134 11.20 12.93 9.04
C LEU A 134 9.75 12.71 8.56
N ASP A 135 8.75 13.23 9.27
CA ASP A 135 7.32 13.12 8.89
C ASP A 135 6.84 14.35 8.07
N ASN A 136 7.57 14.63 6.99
CA ASN A 136 7.22 15.65 6.01
C ASN A 136 6.58 15.00 4.77
N MET A 137 5.39 15.49 4.38
CA MET A 137 4.59 14.96 3.26
C MET A 137 5.29 14.96 1.88
N PRO A 138 6.24 15.88 1.54
CA PRO A 138 7.01 15.72 0.31
C PRO A 138 8.07 14.62 0.52
N ILE A 139 7.74 13.45 -0.01
CA ILE A 139 8.53 12.22 0.01
C ILE A 139 9.92 12.48 -0.61
N TYR A 140 10.95 12.54 0.21
CA TYR A 140 12.32 12.42 -0.28
C TYR A 140 13.23 11.56 0.59
N TYR A 141 12.93 11.37 1.88
CA TYR A 141 13.87 10.73 2.80
C TYR A 141 13.13 9.96 3.90
N VAL A 142 12.96 8.65 3.71
CA VAL A 142 12.48 7.77 4.79
C VAL A 142 13.56 6.75 5.09
N MET A 143 14.12 6.83 6.30
CA MET A 143 14.92 5.76 6.89
C MET A 143 13.94 4.66 7.31
N VAL A 144 13.71 3.69 6.43
CA VAL A 144 12.71 2.64 6.67
C VAL A 144 13.36 1.48 7.42
N GLU A 145 12.99 1.30 8.68
CA GLU A 145 13.35 0.09 9.43
C GLU A 145 12.74 -1.16 8.78
N PRO A 146 13.42 -2.33 8.85
CA PRO A 146 13.03 -3.55 8.12
C PRO A 146 11.57 -3.97 8.32
N PHE A 147 11.08 -3.88 9.57
CA PHE A 147 9.72 -4.24 9.92
C PHE A 147 8.68 -3.28 9.35
N THR A 148 8.94 -1.96 9.38
CA THR A 148 8.07 -0.98 8.72
C THR A 148 8.02 -1.23 7.22
N ALA A 149 9.16 -1.55 6.65
CA ALA A 149 9.31 -1.80 5.23
C ALA A 149 8.48 -3.00 4.76
N ASN A 150 8.57 -4.12 5.49
CA ASN A 150 7.78 -5.32 5.22
C ASN A 150 6.27 -5.06 5.39
N TYR A 151 5.88 -4.33 6.44
CA TYR A 151 4.48 -3.93 6.66
C TYR A 151 3.93 -3.12 5.49
N VAL A 152 4.61 -2.03 5.11
CA VAL A 152 4.12 -1.15 4.05
C VAL A 152 4.17 -1.84 2.69
N PHE A 153 5.16 -2.72 2.44
CA PHE A 153 5.16 -3.54 1.22
C PHE A 153 3.96 -4.50 1.17
N ALA A 154 3.67 -5.22 2.26
CA ALA A 154 2.50 -6.08 2.35
C ALA A 154 1.20 -5.27 2.15
N LEU A 155 1.12 -4.09 2.77
CA LEU A 155 0.00 -3.17 2.58
C LEU A 155 -0.14 -2.75 1.10
N GLY A 156 0.97 -2.48 0.40
CA GLY A 156 0.96 -2.11 -1.02
C GLY A 156 0.47 -3.24 -1.91
N VAL A 157 0.89 -4.48 -1.64
CA VAL A 157 0.41 -5.68 -2.33
C VAL A 157 -1.08 -5.88 -2.09
N ALA A 158 -1.55 -5.74 -0.84
CA ALA A 158 -2.96 -5.86 -0.51
C ALA A 158 -3.81 -4.86 -1.32
N ARG A 159 -3.42 -3.57 -1.32
CA ARG A 159 -4.15 -2.53 -2.08
C ARG A 159 -4.16 -2.78 -3.58
N PHE A 160 -3.05 -3.26 -4.15
CA PHE A 160 -3.01 -3.62 -5.56
C PHE A 160 -4.00 -4.75 -5.90
N LEU A 161 -4.07 -5.79 -5.06
CA LEU A 161 -5.01 -6.90 -5.22
C LEU A 161 -6.47 -6.44 -5.06
N GLY A 162 -6.75 -5.58 -4.07
CA GLY A 162 -8.07 -4.98 -3.87
C GLY A 162 -8.51 -4.12 -5.06
N CYS A 163 -7.62 -3.28 -5.58
CA CYS A 163 -7.87 -2.48 -6.79
C CYS A 163 -8.12 -3.38 -8.01
N ALA A 164 -7.32 -4.44 -8.19
CA ALA A 164 -7.51 -5.41 -9.26
C ALA A 164 -8.89 -6.10 -9.16
N HIS A 165 -9.30 -6.52 -7.97
CA HIS A 165 -10.62 -7.13 -7.73
C HIS A 165 -11.76 -6.21 -8.19
N TRP A 166 -11.76 -4.93 -7.79
CA TRP A 166 -12.79 -3.98 -8.20
C TRP A 166 -12.76 -3.67 -9.70
N ILE A 167 -11.58 -3.52 -10.30
CA ILE A 167 -11.45 -3.29 -11.75
C ILE A 167 -12.02 -4.47 -12.53
N ILE A 168 -11.72 -5.70 -12.12
CA ILE A 168 -12.22 -6.89 -12.81
C ILE A 168 -13.73 -7.02 -12.64
N ASN A 169 -14.29 -6.78 -11.44
CA ASN A 169 -15.74 -6.79 -11.23
C ASN A 169 -16.46 -5.76 -12.11
N VAL A 170 -15.92 -4.55 -12.25
CA VAL A 170 -16.49 -3.53 -13.15
C VAL A 170 -16.44 -3.96 -14.62
N TYR A 171 -15.37 -4.62 -15.04
CA TYR A 171 -15.24 -5.14 -16.39
C TYR A 171 -16.23 -6.29 -16.65
N ASP A 172 -16.30 -7.27 -15.74
CA ASP A 172 -17.14 -8.46 -15.89
C ASP A 172 -18.64 -8.10 -15.75
N SER A 173 -18.99 -7.07 -14.98
CA SER A 173 -20.36 -6.53 -14.92
C SER A 173 -20.74 -5.67 -16.14
N ALA A 174 -19.92 -5.62 -17.19
CA ALA A 174 -20.10 -4.75 -18.36
C ALA A 174 -20.35 -3.26 -17.99
N GLY A 175 -19.80 -2.79 -16.86
CA GLY A 175 -19.98 -1.43 -16.36
C GLY A 175 -21.29 -1.17 -15.61
N GLU A 176 -22.11 -2.17 -15.29
CA GLU A 176 -23.33 -2.03 -14.47
C GLU A 176 -23.07 -1.25 -13.16
N TYR A 177 -21.96 -1.55 -12.48
CA TYR A 177 -21.51 -0.82 -11.30
C TYR A 177 -21.25 0.68 -11.55
N LEU A 178 -20.89 1.09 -12.78
CA LEU A 178 -20.71 2.50 -13.16
C LEU A 178 -22.06 3.21 -13.35
N PHE A 179 -23.12 2.49 -13.75
CA PHE A 179 -24.46 3.08 -13.89
C PHE A 179 -25.12 3.36 -12.53
N LEU A 180 -24.76 2.61 -11.47
CA LEU A 180 -25.18 2.90 -10.10
C LEU A 180 -24.73 4.30 -9.64
N VAL A 181 -23.61 4.80 -10.15
CA VAL A 181 -23.15 6.19 -9.91
C VAL A 181 -24.18 7.20 -10.41
N GLY A 182 -24.79 6.95 -11.57
CA GLY A 182 -25.86 7.79 -12.14
C GLY A 182 -27.16 7.76 -11.32
N ALA A 183 -27.36 6.71 -10.51
CA ALA A 183 -28.48 6.59 -9.57
C ALA A 183 -28.18 7.20 -8.18
N GLY A 184 -27.03 7.86 -8.00
CA GLY A 184 -26.63 8.54 -6.76
C GLY A 184 -25.74 7.71 -5.83
N TYR A 185 -25.38 6.48 -6.21
CA TYR A 185 -24.52 5.61 -5.42
C TYR A 185 -23.04 5.92 -5.66
N ILE A 186 -22.49 6.85 -4.87
CA ILE A 186 -21.10 7.33 -4.99
C ILE A 186 -20.05 6.41 -4.32
N TRP A 187 -20.47 5.30 -3.68
CA TRP A 187 -19.57 4.47 -2.89
C TRP A 187 -18.46 3.84 -3.73
N LEU A 188 -18.78 3.35 -4.92
CA LEU A 188 -17.82 2.65 -5.78
C LEU A 188 -16.72 3.59 -6.33
N PRO A 189 -17.04 4.76 -6.91
CA PRO A 189 -16.01 5.75 -7.26
C PRO A 189 -15.15 6.17 -6.08
N MET A 190 -15.74 6.35 -4.89
CA MET A 190 -15.00 6.69 -3.67
C MET A 190 -14.03 5.58 -3.26
N VAL A 191 -14.47 4.31 -3.33
CA VAL A 191 -13.61 3.15 -3.08
C VAL A 191 -12.46 3.11 -4.09
N LEU A 192 -12.74 3.17 -5.39
CA LEU A 192 -11.69 3.15 -6.42
C LEU A 192 -10.72 4.31 -6.27
N LEU A 193 -11.20 5.52 -6.00
CA LEU A 193 -10.35 6.68 -5.77
C LEU A 193 -9.47 6.50 -4.54
N ALA A 194 -10.01 5.99 -3.43
CA ALA A 194 -9.25 5.71 -2.22
C ALA A 194 -8.18 4.63 -2.46
N GLU A 195 -8.53 3.53 -3.12
CA GLU A 195 -7.59 2.45 -3.48
C GLU A 195 -6.48 2.96 -4.39
N ILE A 196 -6.80 3.80 -5.39
CA ILE A 196 -5.83 4.41 -6.30
C ILE A 196 -4.88 5.34 -5.54
N VAL A 197 -5.42 6.29 -4.76
CA VAL A 197 -4.61 7.25 -3.99
C VAL A 197 -3.67 6.52 -3.03
N GLN A 198 -4.17 5.53 -2.30
CA GLN A 198 -3.35 4.73 -1.39
C GLN A 198 -2.31 3.90 -2.15
N THR A 199 -2.67 3.29 -3.28
CA THR A 199 -1.72 2.54 -4.11
C THR A 199 -0.59 3.43 -4.62
N PHE A 200 -0.87 4.67 -5.03
CA PHE A 200 0.17 5.62 -5.46
C PHE A 200 1.11 6.01 -4.33
N ILE A 201 0.58 6.32 -3.14
CA ILE A 201 1.38 6.65 -1.95
C ILE A 201 2.29 5.47 -1.59
N LEU A 202 1.78 4.24 -1.65
CA LEU A 202 2.54 3.04 -1.30
C LEU A 202 3.48 2.56 -2.40
N ALA A 203 3.19 2.83 -3.67
CA ALA A 203 4.05 2.42 -4.80
C ALA A 203 5.42 3.11 -4.75
N ASP A 204 5.45 4.40 -4.43
CA ASP A 204 6.71 5.14 -4.27
C ASP A 204 7.55 4.56 -3.12
N PHE A 205 6.89 4.26 -1.99
CA PHE A 205 7.54 3.58 -0.87
C PHE A 205 8.09 2.19 -1.26
N CYS A 206 7.28 1.37 -1.93
CA CYS A 206 7.67 0.02 -2.35
C CYS A 206 8.90 0.05 -3.27
N TYR A 207 8.98 1.03 -4.17
CA TYR A 207 10.14 1.24 -5.04
C TYR A 207 11.42 1.50 -4.22
N TYR A 208 11.39 2.41 -3.25
CA TYR A 208 12.54 2.69 -2.40
C TYR A 208 12.90 1.52 -1.48
N TYR A 209 11.90 0.77 -0.99
CA TYR A 209 12.11 -0.44 -0.21
C TYR A 209 12.85 -1.53 -1.01
N ILE A 210 12.35 -1.89 -2.19
CA ILE A 210 13.00 -2.89 -3.06
C ILE A 210 14.44 -2.47 -3.36
N LYS A 211 14.65 -1.18 -3.67
CA LYS A 211 15.99 -0.61 -3.90
C LYS A 211 16.91 -0.73 -2.68
N SER A 212 16.39 -0.48 -1.48
CA SER A 212 17.13 -0.63 -0.21
C SER A 212 17.57 -2.07 0.05
N VAL A 213 16.64 -3.02 -0.08
CA VAL A 213 16.89 -4.46 0.10
C VAL A 213 17.92 -4.98 -0.90
N MET A 214 17.79 -4.58 -2.18
CA MET A 214 18.71 -4.99 -3.24
C MET A 214 20.14 -4.48 -3.01
N ASN A 215 20.29 -3.29 -2.42
CA ASN A 215 21.59 -2.71 -2.10
C ASN A 215 22.21 -3.26 -0.79
N GLY A 216 21.47 -4.08 -0.04
CA GLY A 216 21.93 -4.65 1.23
C GLY A 216 22.11 -3.63 2.36
N GLN A 217 21.58 -2.41 2.19
CA GLN A 217 21.58 -1.36 3.20
C GLN A 217 20.20 -1.32 3.86
N LEU A 218 19.93 -2.20 4.81
CA LEU A 218 18.67 -2.11 5.59
C LEU A 218 18.59 -0.80 6.39
N HIS A 219 19.74 -0.19 6.73
CA HIS A 219 19.84 1.18 7.21
C HIS A 219 20.34 2.06 6.07
N VAL A 220 19.43 2.60 5.27
CA VAL A 220 19.81 3.62 4.29
C VAL A 220 19.98 4.94 5.04
N GLN A 221 21.19 5.24 5.51
CA GLN A 221 21.58 6.63 5.75
C GLN A 221 21.89 7.25 4.39
N LEU A 222 21.08 8.25 4.02
CA LEU A 222 21.19 8.96 2.75
C LEU A 222 22.03 10.23 2.94
N PRO A 223 22.72 10.70 1.88
CA PRO A 223 23.61 11.85 1.98
C PRO A 223 22.78 13.10 2.30
N LEU A 224 23.28 13.87 3.27
CA LEU A 224 22.72 15.16 3.64
C LEU A 224 22.72 16.07 2.40
N PRO A 225 21.61 16.77 2.10
CA PRO A 225 21.69 17.91 1.20
C PRO A 225 22.60 18.95 1.86
N VAL A 226 23.65 19.35 1.14
CA VAL A 226 24.47 20.51 1.47
C VAL A 226 23.70 21.78 1.11
#